data_AF-A0A8K0DPF7-F1
#
_entry.id   AF-A0A8K0DPF7-F1
#
_cell.length_a   1.000
_cell.length_b   1.000
_cell.length_c   1.000
_cell.angle_alpha   90.00
_cell.angle_beta   90.00
_cell.angle_gamma   90.00
#
_symmetry.space_group_name_H-M   'P 1'
#
loop_
_entity.id
_entity.type
_entity.pdbx_description
1 polymer ?
#
loop_
_entity_poly.entity_id
_entity_poly.type
_entity_poly.pdbx_seq_one_letter_code
_entity_poly.pdbx_strand_id
1 'polypeptide(L)'
;MICLVGSQSHLSTAAIVFCTCVWIPFLQLKRAFFRILGLFFSTCGEQPLESCCSKTFLPVGRFVDLGSCRRSEGISNGEEVDESCSICLVDFDKEDVVSKIHFVLLISRQGKVRLTKWYSPYSQKERTKVLRELSGVILSRGPKLCNFVEWRGYKVVYKRYASLYFCMCIDREDNELEILEIIHHFVEILDRYFGSVCELDLIFNFHKAYYILDEILIAGELQESSKKTVARLIAAQDSLVETAKEQASSISNIIAQATK
;
A
#
# COMPACT_ATOMS: atom_id res chain seq x y z
N MET A 1 -16.22 -18.16 -31.64
CA MET A 1 -15.78 -18.99 -32.79
C MET A 1 -14.83 -20.04 -32.26
N ILE A 2 -15.28 -21.28 -32.34
CA ILE A 2 -14.54 -22.49 -31.98
C ILE A 2 -13.70 -22.84 -33.22
N CYS A 3 -12.42 -23.20 -33.07
CA CYS A 3 -11.70 -23.97 -34.08
C CYS A 3 -10.48 -24.68 -33.48
N LEU A 4 -10.64 -25.98 -33.25
CA LEU A 4 -9.62 -27.04 -33.39
C LEU A 4 -10.40 -28.35 -33.19
N VAL A 5 -10.99 -28.91 -34.24
CA VAL A 5 -10.37 -29.91 -35.14
C VAL A 5 -9.67 -30.99 -34.34
N GLY A 6 -10.35 -32.13 -34.25
CA GLY A 6 -9.96 -33.28 -33.46
C GLY A 6 -8.87 -34.14 -34.09
N SER A 7 -8.31 -35.00 -33.25
CA SER A 7 -7.67 -36.24 -33.67
C SER A 7 -7.94 -37.33 -32.62
N GLN A 8 -8.13 -38.56 -33.11
CA GLN A 8 -8.58 -39.75 -32.39
C GLN A 8 -7.81 -40.01 -31.09
N SER A 9 -8.54 -40.07 -29.98
CA SER A 9 -8.29 -41.06 -28.92
C SER A 9 -9.56 -41.17 -28.08
N HIS A 10 -10.24 -42.32 -28.13
CA HIS A 10 -11.42 -42.60 -27.29
C HIS A 10 -11.10 -42.47 -25.77
N LEU A 11 -9.81 -42.54 -25.39
CA LEU A 11 -9.34 -42.31 -24.02
C LEU A 11 -9.47 -40.85 -23.56
N SER A 12 -9.30 -39.86 -24.45
CA SER A 12 -9.30 -38.44 -24.05
C SER A 12 -10.72 -37.94 -23.75
N THR A 13 -11.70 -38.33 -24.56
CA THR A 13 -13.10 -37.96 -24.31
C THR A 13 -13.65 -38.60 -23.03
N ALA A 14 -13.30 -39.86 -22.76
CA ALA A 14 -13.72 -40.54 -21.54
C ALA A 14 -13.13 -39.89 -20.27
N ALA A 15 -11.85 -39.48 -20.32
CA ALA A 15 -11.20 -38.76 -19.21
C ALA A 15 -11.83 -37.38 -18.96
N ILE A 16 -12.16 -36.64 -20.02
CA ILE A 16 -12.82 -35.33 -19.90
C ILE A 16 -14.24 -35.48 -19.34
N VAL A 17 -15.00 -36.49 -19.78
CA VAL A 17 -16.33 -36.78 -19.23
C VAL A 17 -16.22 -37.24 -17.77
N PHE A 18 -15.22 -38.05 -17.40
CA PHE A 18 -15.02 -38.44 -16.00
C PHE A 18 -14.64 -37.25 -15.11
N CYS A 19 -13.73 -36.38 -15.58
CA CYS A 19 -13.34 -35.19 -14.84
C CYS A 19 -14.49 -34.19 -14.72
N THR A 20 -15.27 -33.95 -15.78
CA THR A 20 -16.32 -32.94 -15.75
C THR A 20 -17.63 -33.43 -15.13
N CYS A 21 -18.03 -34.67 -15.39
CA CYS A 21 -19.32 -35.19 -14.97
C CYS A 21 -19.27 -36.00 -13.67
N VAL A 22 -18.10 -36.46 -13.23
CA VAL A 22 -17.95 -37.25 -11.99
C VAL A 22 -17.04 -36.56 -10.97
N TRP A 23 -15.85 -36.10 -11.38
CA TRP A 23 -14.89 -35.50 -10.44
C TRP A 23 -15.31 -34.11 -9.95
N ILE A 24 -15.73 -33.21 -10.84
CA ILE A 24 -16.22 -31.88 -10.44
C ILE A 24 -17.42 -31.97 -9.48
N PRO A 25 -18.49 -32.74 -9.75
CA PRO A 25 -19.60 -32.87 -8.79
C PRO A 25 -19.17 -33.57 -7.49
N PHE A 26 -18.24 -34.52 -7.52
CA PHE A 26 -17.69 -35.11 -6.30
C PHE A 26 -16.86 -34.10 -5.47
N LEU A 27 -16.11 -33.19 -6.13
CA LEU A 27 -15.35 -32.14 -5.47
C LEU A 27 -16.27 -31.05 -4.87
N GLN A 28 -17.36 -30.72 -5.56
CA GLN A 28 -18.42 -29.85 -5.05
C GLN A 28 -19.15 -30.52 -3.87
N LEU A 29 -19.38 -31.84 -3.93
CA LEU A 29 -19.96 -32.60 -2.83
C LEU A 29 -19.02 -32.66 -1.64
N LYS A 30 -17.70 -32.80 -1.83
CA LYS A 30 -16.70 -32.79 -0.75
C LYS A 30 -16.61 -31.41 -0.09
N ARG A 31 -16.71 -30.33 -0.88
CA ARG A 31 -16.78 -28.94 -0.37
C ARG A 31 -18.10 -28.64 0.34
N ALA A 32 -19.21 -29.21 -0.13
CA ALA A 32 -20.50 -29.18 0.57
C ALA A 32 -20.46 -30.01 1.87
N PHE A 33 -19.81 -31.18 1.86
CA PHE A 33 -19.63 -32.01 3.05
C PHE A 33 -18.76 -31.31 4.09
N PHE A 34 -17.71 -30.58 3.67
CA PHE A 34 -16.90 -29.75 4.56
C PHE A 34 -17.69 -28.55 5.13
N ARG A 35 -18.60 -27.96 4.35
CA ARG A 35 -19.52 -26.91 4.84
C ARG A 35 -20.58 -27.48 5.80
N ILE A 36 -21.11 -28.68 5.53
CA ILE A 36 -22.08 -29.37 6.39
C ILE A 36 -21.42 -29.86 7.69
N LEU A 37 -20.17 -30.34 7.63
CA LEU A 37 -19.41 -30.74 8.81
C LEU A 37 -18.92 -29.53 9.61
N GLY A 38 -18.59 -28.42 8.93
CA GLY A 38 -18.29 -27.13 9.55
C GLY A 38 -19.51 -26.45 10.21
N LEU A 39 -20.73 -26.89 9.89
CA LEU A 39 -21.97 -26.40 10.52
C LEU A 39 -22.25 -27.05 11.89
N PHE A 40 -21.45 -28.00 12.36
CA PHE A 40 -21.61 -28.63 13.68
C PHE A 40 -20.80 -27.99 14.82
N PHE A 41 -19.89 -27.06 14.52
CA PHE A 41 -19.22 -26.26 15.55
C PHE A 41 -19.49 -24.77 15.32
N SER A 42 -20.36 -24.26 16.19
CA SER A 42 -20.66 -22.85 16.47
C SER A 42 -21.79 -22.21 15.65
N THR A 43 -22.96 -22.30 16.28
CA THR A 43 -24.19 -21.54 16.08
C THR A 43 -24.04 -20.01 16.24
N CYS A 44 -25.02 -19.29 15.69
CA CYS A 44 -25.28 -17.83 15.63
C CYS A 44 -24.62 -17.14 14.42
N GLY A 45 -25.30 -16.62 13.41
CA GLY A 45 -26.72 -16.31 13.18
C GLY A 45 -26.78 -15.17 12.16
N GLU A 46 -27.08 -15.48 10.90
CA GLU A 46 -27.42 -14.55 9.80
C GLU A 46 -28.97 -14.56 9.70
N GLN A 47 -29.77 -13.49 9.56
CA GLN A 47 -29.79 -12.24 8.75
C GLN A 47 -30.83 -11.26 9.41
N PRO A 48 -31.14 -10.01 8.96
CA PRO A 48 -30.88 -9.41 7.64
C PRO A 48 -30.47 -7.92 7.57
N LEU A 49 -30.11 -7.54 6.35
CA LEU A 49 -29.97 -6.21 5.77
C LEU A 49 -31.03 -5.20 6.26
N GLU A 50 -30.63 -4.16 7.00
CA GLU A 50 -31.02 -2.75 6.86
C GLU A 50 -30.50 -1.89 8.04
N SER A 51 -30.09 -0.65 7.73
CA SER A 51 -29.97 0.50 8.65
C SER A 51 -29.00 0.38 9.84
N CYS A 52 -27.89 1.13 9.80
CA CYS A 52 -27.77 2.43 10.48
C CYS A 52 -26.30 2.83 10.61
N CYS A 53 -26.02 4.10 10.29
CA CYS A 53 -24.80 4.80 10.63
C CYS A 53 -24.67 4.89 12.16
N SER A 54 -23.52 4.52 12.74
CA SER A 54 -23.04 5.06 14.01
C SER A 54 -21.55 4.76 14.25
N LYS A 55 -20.75 5.84 14.19
CA LYS A 55 -19.55 6.14 14.99
C LYS A 55 -18.73 4.96 15.52
N THR A 56 -17.53 4.79 14.96
CA THR A 56 -16.34 4.49 15.76
C THR A 56 -15.16 5.31 15.24
N PHE A 57 -14.86 6.39 15.97
CA PHE A 57 -13.53 6.97 16.05
C PHE A 57 -12.57 5.84 16.44
N LEU A 58 -11.57 5.53 15.61
CA LEU A 58 -10.45 4.72 16.08
C LEU A 58 -9.56 5.63 16.93
N PRO A 59 -9.40 5.35 18.24
CA PRO A 59 -8.55 6.16 19.09
C PRO A 59 -7.09 5.94 18.69
N VAL A 60 -6.36 7.04 18.54
CA VAL A 60 -4.90 7.07 18.45
C VAL A 60 -4.33 6.25 19.60
N GLY A 61 -3.68 5.13 19.30
CA GLY A 61 -3.07 4.25 20.29
C GLY A 61 -2.04 5.02 21.12
N ARG A 62 -2.32 5.13 22.43
CA ARG A 62 -1.35 5.65 23.40
C ARG A 62 -0.23 4.63 23.59
N PHE A 63 0.99 5.13 23.54
CA PHE A 63 2.27 4.45 23.74
C PHE A 63 2.52 4.03 25.21
N VAL A 64 1.58 3.35 25.86
CA VAL A 64 1.79 2.81 27.22
C VAL A 64 1.10 1.46 27.34
N ASP A 65 1.81 0.40 26.97
CA ASP A 65 1.64 -0.95 27.55
C ASP A 65 2.76 -1.94 27.12
N LEU A 66 3.93 -1.44 26.72
CA LEU A 66 5.12 -2.28 26.45
C LEU A 66 5.94 -2.46 27.75
N GLY A 67 5.29 -2.97 28.79
CA GLY A 67 5.81 -2.89 30.15
C GLY A 67 5.42 -4.02 31.09
N SER A 68 5.35 -5.28 30.66
CA SER A 68 5.61 -6.40 31.58
C SER A 68 5.69 -7.75 30.86
N CYS A 69 6.90 -8.29 30.71
CA CYS A 69 7.23 -9.66 31.13
C CYS A 69 8.71 -9.94 30.87
N ARG A 70 9.47 -10.18 31.95
CA ARG A 70 10.87 -10.60 31.93
C ARG A 70 10.99 -11.83 32.84
N ARG A 71 11.70 -12.87 32.35
CA ARG A 71 12.19 -14.12 33.00
C ARG A 71 11.14 -15.22 33.22
N SER A 72 11.42 -16.53 33.10
CA SER A 72 12.67 -17.27 33.36
C SER A 72 12.76 -18.62 32.60
N GLU A 73 14.00 -19.05 32.33
CA GLU A 73 14.61 -20.40 32.25
C GLU A 73 13.87 -21.66 31.71
N GLY A 74 14.54 -22.39 30.80
CA GLY A 74 14.34 -23.82 30.57
C GLY A 74 14.91 -24.34 29.24
N ILE A 75 15.91 -25.22 29.29
CA ILE A 75 16.51 -25.92 28.14
C ILE A 75 15.59 -27.10 27.73
N SER A 76 15.19 -27.19 26.46
CA SER A 76 15.40 -28.35 25.55
C SER A 76 14.42 -28.37 24.38
N ASN A 77 14.97 -28.67 23.21
CA ASN A 77 14.36 -29.19 21.99
C ASN A 77 13.66 -28.17 21.07
N GLY A 78 13.97 -28.31 19.78
CA GLY A 78 13.51 -27.45 18.71
C GLY A 78 11.99 -27.48 18.57
N GLU A 79 11.40 -26.30 18.67
CA GLU A 79 10.07 -25.97 18.22
C GLU A 79 10.20 -24.66 17.45
N GLU A 80 9.81 -24.68 16.18
CA GLU A 80 9.64 -23.49 15.38
C GLU A 80 8.56 -22.65 16.05
N VAL A 81 8.96 -21.53 16.66
CA VAL A 81 8.00 -20.57 17.21
C VAL A 81 7.53 -19.73 16.04
N ASP A 82 6.34 -20.05 15.53
CA ASP A 82 5.60 -19.18 14.64
C ASP A 82 5.40 -17.83 15.33
N GLU A 83 5.95 -16.78 14.75
CA GLU A 83 5.67 -15.41 15.18
C GLU A 83 4.24 -15.06 14.74
N SER A 84 3.27 -15.50 15.53
CA SER A 84 1.86 -15.16 15.34
C SER A 84 1.65 -13.67 15.57
N CYS A 85 1.09 -12.96 14.60
CA CYS A 85 0.63 -11.58 14.79
C CYS A 85 -0.54 -11.56 15.78
N SER A 86 -0.33 -10.94 16.95
CA SER A 86 -1.29 -10.86 18.06
C SER A 86 -2.57 -10.06 17.75
N ILE A 87 -2.67 -9.47 16.56
CA ILE A 87 -3.84 -8.71 16.11
C ILE A 87 -4.77 -9.56 15.24
N CYS A 88 -4.25 -10.53 14.48
CA CYS A 88 -5.06 -11.24 13.48
C CYS A 88 -4.99 -12.77 13.48
N LEU A 89 -4.05 -13.43 14.21
CA LEU A 89 -3.94 -14.90 14.27
C LEU A 89 -4.04 -15.57 12.88
N VAL A 90 -3.43 -14.97 11.85
CA VAL A 90 -3.27 -15.59 10.54
C VAL A 90 -1.83 -16.00 10.38
N ASP A 91 -1.62 -17.27 10.05
CA ASP A 91 -0.34 -17.78 9.59
C ASP A 91 -0.10 -17.20 8.19
N PHE A 92 0.81 -16.21 8.10
CA PHE A 92 1.29 -15.75 6.80
C PHE A 92 2.31 -16.77 6.33
N ASP A 93 1.89 -17.67 5.44
CA ASP A 93 2.82 -18.48 4.66
C ASP A 93 3.87 -17.51 4.06
N LYS A 94 5.13 -17.69 4.46
CA LYS A 94 6.28 -16.88 4.04
C LYS A 94 6.46 -16.98 2.52
N GLU A 95 5.73 -16.19 1.74
CA GLU A 95 6.03 -15.98 0.31
C GLU A 95 5.23 -14.85 -0.36
N ASP A 96 4.58 -13.97 0.41
CA ASP A 96 4.10 -12.72 -0.19
C ASP A 96 5.32 -11.84 -0.52
N VAL A 97 5.76 -11.92 -1.77
CA VAL A 97 6.75 -11.02 -2.40
C VAL A 97 6.11 -9.63 -2.50
N VAL A 98 5.95 -8.97 -1.36
CA VAL A 98 5.45 -7.60 -1.32
C VAL A 98 6.60 -6.69 -1.71
N SER A 99 6.44 -5.99 -2.83
CA SER A 99 7.45 -5.08 -3.35
C SER A 99 7.76 -3.99 -2.33
N LYS A 100 9.02 -3.91 -1.88
CA LYS A 100 9.42 -3.02 -0.78
C LYS A 100 10.05 -1.73 -1.30
N ILE A 101 9.36 -0.61 -1.12
CA ILE A 101 9.84 0.70 -1.55
C ILE A 101 10.78 1.29 -0.49
N HIS A 102 12.03 1.56 -0.85
CA HIS A 102 13.01 2.18 0.05
C HIS A 102 12.80 3.68 0.23
N PHE A 103 12.52 4.37 -0.89
CA PHE A 103 12.29 5.81 -0.92
C PHE A 103 11.54 6.25 -2.17
N VAL A 104 10.86 7.39 -2.05
CA VAL A 104 10.11 8.07 -3.11
C VAL A 104 10.69 9.47 -3.29
N LEU A 105 10.98 9.85 -4.53
CA LEU A 105 11.55 11.15 -4.89
C LEU A 105 10.75 11.78 -6.03
N LEU A 106 10.42 13.06 -5.87
CA LEU A 106 9.89 13.89 -6.94
C LEU A 106 10.94 14.94 -7.32
N ILE A 107 11.35 14.90 -8.59
CA ILE A 107 12.42 15.74 -9.11
C ILE A 107 11.86 16.55 -10.28
N SER A 108 12.03 17.86 -10.25
CA SER A 108 11.71 18.75 -11.37
C SER A 108 12.67 18.52 -12.54
N ARG A 109 12.25 18.85 -13.76
CA ARG A 109 13.14 18.90 -14.93
C ARG A 109 14.39 19.76 -14.71
N GLN A 110 14.33 20.73 -13.78
CA GLN A 110 15.48 21.56 -13.39
C GLN A 110 16.45 20.86 -12.40
N GLY A 111 16.19 19.62 -12.00
CA GLY A 111 16.95 18.93 -10.94
C GLY A 111 16.65 19.40 -9.52
N LYS A 112 15.64 20.26 -9.36
CA LYS A 112 15.14 20.67 -8.04
C LYS A 112 14.22 19.61 -7.47
N VAL A 113 14.38 19.32 -6.19
CA VAL A 113 13.65 18.25 -5.53
C VAL A 113 12.42 18.85 -4.88
N ARG A 114 11.26 18.23 -5.09
CA ARG A 114 9.96 18.72 -4.63
C ARG A 114 9.40 17.94 -3.46
N LEU A 115 9.62 16.63 -3.44
CA LEU A 115 9.18 15.74 -2.38
C LEU A 115 10.22 14.64 -2.21
N THR A 116 10.52 14.27 -0.96
CA THR A 116 11.34 13.11 -0.62
C THR A 116 10.76 12.38 0.57
N LYS A 117 10.39 11.11 0.38
CA LYS A 117 9.95 10.22 1.47
C LYS A 117 10.95 9.07 1.57
N TRP A 118 11.44 8.81 2.78
CA TRP A 118 12.40 7.75 3.05
C TRP A 118 11.73 6.74 3.99
N TYR A 119 11.56 5.50 3.53
CA TYR A 119 11.03 4.40 4.34
C TYR A 119 12.14 3.60 5.01
N SER A 120 13.30 3.52 4.38
CA SER A 120 14.50 2.94 4.98
C SER A 120 15.35 4.00 5.72
N PRO A 121 16.07 3.61 6.80
CA PRO A 121 16.92 4.52 7.54
C PRO A 121 18.18 4.88 6.72
N TYR A 122 18.33 6.17 6.40
CA TYR A 122 19.52 6.72 5.76
C TYR A 122 20.04 7.93 6.54
N SER A 123 21.36 8.12 6.58
CA SER A 123 21.96 9.33 7.14
C SER A 123 21.71 10.54 6.22
N GLN A 124 21.74 11.76 6.76
CA GLN A 124 21.52 12.98 5.96
C GLN A 124 22.59 13.18 4.86
N LYS A 125 23.82 12.74 5.12
CA LYS A 125 24.91 12.76 4.14
C LYS A 125 24.60 11.82 2.96
N GLU A 126 24.11 10.62 3.25
CA GLU A 126 23.73 9.65 2.24
C GLU A 126 22.53 10.12 1.44
N ARG A 127 21.46 10.62 2.07
CA ARG A 127 20.28 11.14 1.38
C ARG A 127 20.65 12.19 0.34
N THR A 128 21.53 13.12 0.70
CA THR A 128 22.02 14.16 -0.23
C THR A 128 22.84 13.57 -1.37
N LYS A 129 23.65 12.54 -1.10
CA LYS A 129 24.44 11.81 -2.11
C LYS A 129 23.54 11.08 -3.10
N VAL A 130 22.57 10.32 -2.60
CA VAL A 130 21.57 9.58 -3.39
C VAL A 130 20.79 10.54 -4.29
N LEU A 131 20.31 11.64 -3.72
CA LEU A 131 19.53 12.63 -4.45
C LEU A 131 20.30 13.26 -5.62
N ARG A 132 21.57 13.59 -5.41
CA ARG A 132 22.45 14.15 -6.45
C ARG A 132 22.74 13.12 -7.56
N GLU A 133 23.05 11.88 -7.18
CA GLU A 133 23.35 10.81 -8.12
C GLU A 133 22.13 10.46 -8.98
N LEU A 134 20.97 10.21 -8.36
CA LEU A 134 19.75 9.85 -9.08
C LEU A 134 19.25 10.99 -9.97
N SER A 135 19.32 12.24 -9.51
CA SER A 135 18.97 13.39 -10.36
C SER A 135 19.86 13.44 -11.61
N GLY A 136 21.17 13.22 -11.47
CA GLY A 136 22.09 13.19 -12.60
C GLY A 136 21.77 12.06 -13.59
N VAL A 137 21.53 10.84 -13.08
CA VAL A 137 21.24 9.66 -13.93
C VAL A 137 19.88 9.79 -14.64
N ILE A 138 18.84 10.26 -13.95
CA ILE A 138 17.48 10.32 -14.52
C ILE A 138 17.36 11.47 -15.53
N LEU A 139 17.94 12.64 -15.24
CA LEU A 139 17.81 13.82 -16.12
C LEU A 139 18.69 13.74 -17.37
N SER A 140 19.77 12.96 -17.34
CA SER A 140 20.63 12.74 -18.52
C SER A 140 20.06 11.72 -19.51
N ARG A 141 19.03 10.97 -19.11
CA ARG A 141 18.42 9.93 -19.96
C ARG A 141 17.45 10.53 -20.98
N GLY A 142 17.50 9.98 -22.20
CA GLY A 142 16.58 10.36 -23.27
C GLY A 142 15.14 9.91 -23.01
N PRO A 143 14.13 10.60 -23.56
CA PRO A 143 12.70 10.35 -23.28
C PRO A 143 12.16 9.03 -23.85
N LYS A 144 12.88 8.38 -24.77
CA LYS A 144 12.50 7.09 -25.40
C LYS A 144 13.10 5.88 -24.69
N LEU A 145 13.93 6.09 -23.67
CA LEU A 145 14.55 5.00 -22.91
C LEU A 145 13.54 4.37 -21.95
N CYS A 146 13.87 3.20 -21.42
CA CYS A 146 13.05 2.53 -20.42
C CYS A 146 12.92 3.34 -19.13
N ASN A 147 11.81 3.13 -18.45
CA ASN A 147 11.45 3.75 -17.17
C ASN A 147 12.18 3.12 -15.96
N PHE A 148 13.15 2.23 -16.22
CA PHE A 148 13.86 1.47 -15.19
C PHE A 148 15.36 1.78 -15.24
N VAL A 149 15.95 1.96 -14.08
CA VAL A 149 17.37 2.29 -13.91
C VAL A 149 17.96 1.38 -12.85
N GLU A 150 19.03 0.67 -13.17
CA GLU A 150 19.82 -0.03 -12.17
C GLU A 150 20.77 0.96 -11.47
N TRP A 151 20.72 1.00 -10.15
CA TRP A 151 21.54 1.90 -9.35
C TRP A 151 21.99 1.21 -8.05
N ARG A 152 23.31 1.04 -7.87
CA ARG A 152 23.94 0.53 -6.64
C ARG A 152 23.38 -0.76 -6.06
N GLY A 153 22.96 -1.70 -6.91
CA GLY A 153 22.35 -2.92 -6.37
C GLY A 153 20.83 -2.84 -6.26
N TYR A 154 20.21 -1.70 -6.53
CA TYR A 154 18.76 -1.52 -6.52
C TYR A 154 18.22 -1.23 -7.92
N LYS A 155 16.90 -1.31 -8.07
CA LYS A 155 16.19 -0.85 -9.26
C LYS A 155 15.41 0.42 -8.92
N VAL A 156 15.57 1.43 -9.75
CA VAL A 156 14.84 2.70 -9.64
C VAL A 156 13.87 2.79 -10.80
N VAL A 157 12.59 2.80 -10.45
CA VAL A 157 11.49 2.99 -11.39
C VAL A 157 11.16 4.47 -11.42
N TYR A 158 11.13 5.06 -12.60
CA TYR A 158 10.79 6.47 -12.76
C TYR A 158 9.86 6.72 -13.94
N LYS A 159 8.97 7.69 -13.78
CA LYS A 159 8.07 8.14 -14.83
C LYS A 159 7.98 9.66 -14.84
N ARG A 160 8.04 10.23 -16.04
CA ARG A 160 7.89 11.67 -16.25
C ARG A 160 6.42 12.01 -16.49
N TYR A 161 5.89 12.91 -15.66
CA TYR A 161 4.58 13.55 -15.82
C TYR A 161 4.80 15.06 -15.94
N ALA A 162 4.50 15.65 -17.11
CA ALA A 162 4.76 17.05 -17.43
C ALA A 162 6.22 17.49 -17.17
N SER A 163 6.45 18.35 -16.17
CA SER A 163 7.77 18.84 -15.76
C SER A 163 8.38 18.07 -14.58
N LEU A 164 7.67 17.11 -14.01
CA LEU A 164 8.07 16.35 -12.84
C LEU A 164 8.45 14.90 -13.20
N TYR A 165 9.48 14.41 -12.52
CA TYR A 165 9.92 13.03 -12.53
C TYR A 165 9.56 12.41 -11.19
N PHE A 166 8.73 11.38 -11.23
CA PHE A 166 8.36 10.57 -10.08
C PHE A 166 9.26 9.35 -10.08
N CYS A 167 9.95 9.12 -8.97
CA CYS A 167 10.94 8.06 -8.85
C CYS A 167 10.70 7.27 -7.57
N MET A 168 10.72 5.94 -7.67
CA MET A 168 10.63 5.02 -6.54
C MET A 168 11.78 4.01 -6.64
N CYS A 169 12.42 3.71 -5.52
CA CYS A 169 13.51 2.74 -5.44
C CYS A 169 13.01 1.46 -4.77
N ILE A 170 13.29 0.34 -5.42
CA ILE A 170 12.89 -1.01 -5.01
C ILE A 170 14.08 -1.98 -5.04
N ASP A 171 13.88 -3.15 -4.46
CA ASP A 171 14.83 -4.24 -4.52
C ASP A 171 14.90 -4.86 -5.92
N ARG A 172 15.92 -5.70 -6.16
CA ARG A 172 16.13 -6.30 -7.49
C ARG A 172 15.08 -7.31 -7.88
N GLU A 173 14.52 -8.00 -6.90
CA GLU A 173 13.59 -9.11 -7.11
C GLU A 173 12.13 -8.63 -7.26
N ASP A 174 11.88 -7.36 -6.94
CA ASP A 174 10.55 -6.76 -7.00
C ASP A 174 10.09 -6.47 -8.43
N ASN A 175 8.77 -6.47 -8.62
CA ASN A 175 8.16 -6.22 -9.92
C ASN A 175 8.16 -4.72 -10.25
N GLU A 176 8.92 -4.33 -11.28
CA GLU A 176 9.05 -2.92 -11.64
C GLU A 176 7.76 -2.33 -12.25
N LEU A 177 6.91 -3.17 -12.85
CA LEU A 177 5.65 -2.74 -13.45
C LEU A 177 4.59 -2.43 -12.39
N GLU A 178 4.60 -3.16 -11.28
CA GLU A 178 3.75 -2.87 -10.12
C GLU A 178 4.05 -1.46 -9.59
N ILE A 179 5.33 -1.13 -9.41
CA ILE A 179 5.75 0.19 -8.94
C ILE A 179 5.39 1.30 -9.93
N LEU A 180 5.48 1.01 -11.23
CA LEU A 180 5.05 1.96 -12.25
C LEU A 180 3.56 2.28 -12.15
N GLU A 181 2.74 1.27 -11.82
CA GLU A 181 1.30 1.43 -11.58
C GLU A 181 1.03 2.20 -10.27
N ILE A 182 1.79 1.93 -9.20
CA ILE A 182 1.71 2.72 -7.94
C ILE A 182 2.03 4.19 -8.20
N ILE A 183 3.06 4.49 -8.99
CA ILE A 183 3.39 5.87 -9.39
C ILE A 183 2.19 6.49 -10.13
N HIS A 184 1.57 5.76 -11.05
CA HIS A 184 0.43 6.27 -11.80
C HIS A 184 -0.78 6.54 -10.89
N HIS A 185 -1.08 5.59 -10.01
CA HIS A 185 -2.13 5.69 -9.00
C HIS A 185 -1.98 6.93 -8.13
N PHE A 186 -0.75 7.21 -7.67
CA PHE A 186 -0.45 8.41 -6.89
C PHE A 186 -0.72 9.69 -7.68
N VAL A 187 -0.27 9.77 -8.94
CA VAL A 187 -0.48 10.96 -9.79
C VAL A 187 -1.97 11.21 -10.05
N GLU A 188 -2.77 10.15 -10.26
CA GLU A 188 -4.21 10.29 -10.48
C GLU A 188 -4.95 10.79 -9.23
N ILE A 189 -4.53 10.35 -8.04
CA ILE A 189 -5.11 10.83 -6.79
C ILE A 189 -4.75 12.30 -6.57
N LEU A 190 -3.49 12.69 -6.84
CA LEU A 190 -3.08 14.10 -6.80
C LEU A 190 -3.91 14.95 -7.78
N ASP A 191 -4.10 14.48 -9.00
CA ASP A 191 -4.88 15.19 -10.01
C ASP A 191 -6.35 15.38 -9.60
N ARG A 192 -6.95 14.34 -9.02
CA ARG A 192 -8.32 14.40 -8.48
C ARG A 192 -8.44 15.33 -7.28
N TYR A 193 -7.41 15.41 -6.44
CA TYR A 193 -7.41 16.26 -5.25
C TYR A 193 -7.26 17.75 -5.58
N PHE A 194 -6.32 18.10 -6.47
CA PHE A 194 -6.05 19.50 -6.82
C PHE A 194 -6.94 20.03 -7.96
N GLY A 195 -7.57 19.16 -8.74
CA GLY A 195 -8.44 19.55 -9.85
C GLY A 195 -7.64 20.11 -11.03
N SER A 196 -6.78 19.27 -11.62
CA SER A 196 -5.68 19.60 -12.55
C SER A 196 -4.40 19.97 -11.80
N VAL A 197 -3.59 18.95 -11.50
CA VAL A 197 -2.38 19.13 -10.70
C VAL A 197 -1.27 19.84 -11.48
N CYS A 198 -0.68 20.89 -10.91
CA CYS A 198 0.55 21.50 -11.45
C CYS A 198 1.74 21.39 -10.48
N GLU A 199 2.97 21.49 -11.00
CA GLU A 199 4.19 21.44 -10.15
C GLU A 199 4.18 22.51 -9.05
N LEU A 200 3.57 23.67 -9.33
CA LEU A 200 3.48 24.78 -8.40
C LEU A 200 2.57 24.45 -7.21
N ASP A 201 1.49 23.68 -7.41
CA ASP A 201 0.61 23.22 -6.33
C ASP A 201 1.35 22.30 -5.36
N LEU A 202 2.19 21.40 -5.87
CA LEU A 202 3.02 20.53 -5.02
C LEU A 202 4.07 21.32 -4.24
N ILE A 203 4.57 22.43 -4.78
CA ILE A 203 5.55 23.29 -4.09
C ILE A 203 4.87 24.05 -2.95
N PHE A 204 3.72 24.68 -3.20
CA PHE A 204 3.02 25.47 -2.19
C PHE A 204 2.32 24.60 -1.15
N ASN A 205 1.76 23.46 -1.57
CA ASN A 205 1.01 22.54 -0.72
C ASN A 205 1.75 21.22 -0.51
N PHE A 206 3.06 21.27 -0.25
CA PHE A 206 3.88 20.06 -0.06
C PHE A 206 3.37 19.16 1.06
N HIS A 207 2.84 19.75 2.15
CA HIS A 207 2.29 19.01 3.29
C HIS A 207 1.12 18.12 2.87
N LYS A 208 0.23 18.62 2.00
CA LYS A 208 -0.89 17.84 1.46
C LYS A 208 -0.40 16.68 0.59
N ALA A 209 0.63 16.93 -0.23
CA ALA A 209 1.22 15.87 -1.05
C ALA A 209 1.84 14.74 -0.20
N TYR A 210 2.45 15.06 0.95
CA TYR A 210 2.92 14.03 1.89
C TYR A 210 1.76 13.26 2.54
N TYR A 211 0.69 13.93 2.95
CA TYR A 211 -0.48 13.24 3.51
C TYR A 211 -1.10 12.29 2.49
N ILE A 212 -1.29 12.73 1.25
CA ILE A 212 -1.81 11.88 0.18
C ILE A 212 -0.89 10.68 -0.07
N LEU A 213 0.42 10.89 -0.06
CA LEU A 213 1.39 9.80 -0.22
C LEU A 213 1.30 8.79 0.93
N ASP A 214 1.13 9.27 2.15
CA ASP A 214 1.07 8.44 3.36
C ASP A 214 -0.24 7.64 3.45
N GLU A 215 -1.34 8.11 2.87
CA GLU A 215 -2.60 7.33 2.73
C GLU A 215 -2.49 6.22 1.68
N ILE A 216 -1.57 6.34 0.72
CA ILE A 216 -1.37 5.33 -0.33
C ILE A 216 -0.31 4.33 0.10
N LEU A 217 0.78 4.82 0.69
CA LEU A 217 1.96 4.03 1.03
C LEU A 217 2.26 4.12 2.53
N ILE A 218 2.35 2.97 3.18
CA ILE A 218 2.81 2.84 4.56
C ILE A 218 4.01 1.91 4.61
N ALA A 219 5.06 2.33 5.35
CA ALA A 219 6.27 1.54 5.57
C ALA A 219 7.00 1.04 4.29
N GLY A 220 6.69 1.62 3.12
CA GLY A 220 7.24 1.20 1.84
C GLY A 220 6.37 0.21 1.08
N GLU A 221 5.14 -0.05 1.52
CA GLU A 221 4.19 -0.97 0.90
C GLU A 221 2.89 -0.24 0.55
N LEU A 222 2.13 -0.79 -0.41
CA LEU A 222 0.85 -0.24 -0.82
C LEU A 222 -0.22 -0.57 0.23
N GLN A 223 -0.78 0.46 0.86
CA GLN A 223 -1.85 0.32 1.85
C GLN A 223 -3.23 0.34 1.17
N GLU A 224 -3.52 1.38 0.40
CA GLU A 224 -4.82 1.62 -0.20
C GLU A 224 -4.74 1.61 -1.73
N SER A 225 -5.37 0.64 -2.36
CA SER A 225 -5.47 0.51 -3.82
C SER A 225 -6.68 1.23 -4.42
N SER A 226 -7.68 1.58 -3.59
CA SER A 226 -8.94 2.17 -4.03
C SER A 226 -8.88 3.70 -4.02
N LYS A 227 -8.86 4.31 -5.21
CA LYS A 227 -8.92 5.78 -5.39
C LYS A 227 -10.12 6.43 -4.66
N LYS A 228 -11.25 5.72 -4.56
CA LYS A 228 -12.46 6.22 -3.89
C LYS A 228 -12.32 6.22 -2.37
N THR A 229 -11.59 5.25 -1.82
CA THR A 229 -11.33 5.15 -0.39
C THR A 229 -10.35 6.25 0.01
N VAL A 230 -9.23 6.36 -0.70
CA VAL A 230 -8.20 7.40 -0.46
C VAL A 230 -8.80 8.80 -0.50
N ALA A 231 -9.59 9.14 -1.53
CA ALA A 231 -10.23 10.45 -1.61
C ALA A 231 -11.17 10.75 -0.43
N ARG A 232 -11.83 9.73 0.13
CA ARG A 232 -12.71 9.88 1.30
C ARG A 232 -11.91 10.10 2.57
N LEU A 233 -10.81 9.37 2.75
CA LEU A 233 -9.91 9.50 3.90
C LEU A 233 -9.27 10.90 3.91
N ILE A 234 -8.77 11.36 2.77
CA ILE A 234 -8.19 12.70 2.64
C ILE A 234 -9.24 13.78 2.96
N ALA A 235 -10.47 13.65 2.45
CA ALA A 235 -11.53 14.62 2.75
C ALA A 235 -11.91 14.65 4.25
N ALA A 236 -11.91 13.50 4.90
CA ALA A 236 -12.12 13.41 6.35
C ALA A 236 -10.97 14.08 7.13
N GLN A 237 -9.72 13.86 6.70
CA GLN A 237 -8.55 14.49 7.30
C GLN A 237 -8.56 16.01 7.13
N ASP A 238 -8.87 16.51 5.94
CA ASP A 238 -8.98 17.95 5.69
C ASP A 238 -10.02 18.61 6.61
N SER A 239 -11.19 17.96 6.82
CA SER A 239 -12.21 18.45 7.75
C SER A 239 -11.70 18.54 9.20
N LEU A 240 -10.88 17.57 9.64
CA LEU A 240 -10.29 17.56 10.98
C LEU A 240 -9.24 18.65 11.14
N VAL A 241 -8.40 18.86 10.11
CA VAL A 241 -7.37 19.90 10.09
C VAL A 241 -8.00 21.29 10.16
N GLU A 242 -9.07 21.55 9.41
CA GLU A 242 -9.76 22.84 9.47
C GLU A 242 -10.41 23.08 10.85
N THR A 243 -11.07 22.06 11.43
CA THR A 243 -11.63 22.15 12.79
C THR A 243 -10.55 22.47 13.83
N ALA A 244 -9.36 21.86 13.71
CA ALA A 244 -8.24 22.11 14.62
C ALA A 244 -7.68 23.54 14.47
N LYS A 245 -7.62 24.07 13.25
CA LYS A 245 -7.19 25.46 12.98
C LYS A 245 -8.16 26.47 13.60
N GLU A 246 -9.47 26.25 13.48
CA GLU A 246 -10.50 27.10 14.08
C GLU A 246 -10.43 27.10 15.62
N GLN A 247 -10.16 25.94 16.23
CA GLN A 247 -9.95 25.85 17.68
C GLN A 247 -8.69 26.61 18.10
N ALA A 248 -7.58 26.45 17.38
CA ALA A 248 -6.32 27.13 17.70
C ALA A 248 -6.44 28.65 17.58
N SER A 249 -7.14 29.18 16.57
CA SER A 249 -7.37 30.61 16.42
C SER A 249 -8.28 31.16 17.52
N SER A 250 -9.33 30.42 17.90
CA SER A 250 -10.22 30.77 19.00
C SER A 250 -9.48 30.85 20.34
N ILE A 251 -8.63 29.87 20.65
CA ILE A 251 -7.81 29.87 21.87
C ILE A 251 -6.84 31.06 21.88
N SER A 252 -6.20 31.35 20.74
CA SER A 252 -5.27 32.48 20.61
C SER A 252 -5.97 33.82 20.89
N ASN A 253 -7.19 34.00 20.38
CA ASN A 253 -7.99 35.20 20.62
C ASN A 253 -8.40 35.34 22.09
N ILE A 254 -8.78 34.24 22.74
CA ILE A 254 -9.14 34.23 24.18
C ILE A 254 -7.92 34.60 25.03
N ILE A 255 -6.74 34.04 24.75
CA ILE A 255 -5.51 34.37 25.47
C ILE A 255 -5.16 35.85 25.32
N ALA A 256 -5.25 36.39 24.09
CA ALA A 256 -4.99 37.80 23.82
C ALA A 256 -5.98 38.75 24.53
N GLN A 257 -7.21 38.32 24.78
CA GLN A 257 -8.19 39.07 25.58
C GLN A 257 -7.90 39.00 27.08
N ALA A 258 -7.39 37.87 27.58
CA ALA A 258 -7.08 37.67 28.99
C ALA A 258 -5.76 38.30 29.46
N THR A 259 -4.88 38.70 28.53
CA THR A 259 -3.59 39.36 28.85
C THR A 259 -3.64 40.89 28.79
N LYS A 260 -4.78 41.47 28.47
CA LYS A 260 -5.06 42.91 28.60
C LYS A 260 -5.77 43.20 29.91
#